data_AF-A0A2V4D992-F1
#
_entry.id   AF-A0A2V4D992-F1
#
_cell.length_a   1.000
_cell.length_b   1.000
_cell.length_c   1.000
_cell.angle_alpha   90.00
_cell.angle_beta   90.00
_cell.angle_gamma   90.00
#
_symmetry.space_group_name_H-M   'P 1'
#
loop_
_entity.id
_entity.type
_entity.pdbx_description
1 polymer ?
#
loop_
_entity_poly.entity_id
_entity_poly.type
_entity_poly.pdbx_seq_one_letter_code
_entity_poly.pdbx_strand_id
1 'polypeptide(L)'
;MIEMGMKISSQANIAAAESAVEAINARFGSAGVEAISTQHASGHKRTYVSITCPPAHWLALAKWMRFDGGVNHCSMITGVHHPDGGPDKGWEVIAHLMRMPVVDQKPGKALVHDAAKLSGNDVPMEYEVMLTLPQTDDPVVPSVQSIWVGADWNEKETWDLVGINFEGHEYMMRVLNPHDSPQGFHPLQKQHQLRYHGHNEMYDDAQGFMRLPVDVDLVK
;
A
#
# COMPACT_ATOMS: atom_id res chain seq x y z
N MET A 1 2.30 -40.46 -12.71
CA MET A 1 2.24 -39.00 -12.49
C MET A 1 2.72 -38.74 -11.07
N ILE A 2 3.58 -37.74 -10.86
CA ILE A 2 4.00 -37.34 -9.51
C ILE A 2 2.80 -36.60 -8.90
N GLU A 3 2.29 -37.09 -7.77
CA GLU A 3 1.21 -36.41 -7.04
C GLU A 3 1.79 -35.15 -6.39
N MET A 4 1.23 -33.99 -6.75
CA MET A 4 1.68 -32.68 -6.27
C MET A 4 0.68 -32.11 -5.28
N GLY A 5 1.19 -31.58 -4.16
CA GLY A 5 0.38 -30.89 -3.18
C GLY A 5 -0.03 -29.50 -3.68
N MET A 6 -1.32 -29.17 -3.53
CA MET A 6 -1.90 -27.90 -4.00
C MET A 6 -2.08 -26.87 -2.88
N LYS A 7 -1.65 -27.17 -1.64
CA LYS A 7 -1.85 -26.32 -0.47
C LYS A 7 -0.57 -26.21 0.36
N ILE A 8 -0.28 -24.99 0.79
CA ILE A 8 0.74 -24.70 1.81
C ILE A 8 0.15 -25.09 3.17
N SER A 9 0.94 -25.77 4.00
CA SER A 9 0.51 -26.11 5.36
C SER A 9 0.49 -24.87 6.25
N SER A 10 -0.44 -24.81 7.21
CA SER A 10 -0.50 -23.70 8.17
C SER A 10 0.80 -23.58 8.96
N GLN A 11 1.43 -24.71 9.29
CA GLN A 11 2.71 -24.72 10.00
C GLN A 11 3.84 -24.07 9.19
N ALA A 12 3.92 -24.34 7.88
CA ALA A 12 4.92 -23.70 7.02
C ALA A 12 4.67 -22.19 6.86
N ASN A 13 3.41 -21.78 6.75
CA ASN A 13 3.04 -20.35 6.70
C ASN A 13 3.37 -19.62 8.00
N ILE A 14 3.02 -20.18 9.17
CA ILE A 14 3.35 -19.61 10.48
C ILE A 14 4.87 -19.48 10.64
N ALA A 15 5.62 -20.56 10.40
CA ALA A 15 7.08 -20.55 10.56
C ALA A 15 7.75 -19.53 9.62
N ALA A 16 7.26 -19.38 8.38
CA ALA A 16 7.78 -18.38 7.45
C ALA A 16 7.46 -16.94 7.90
N ALA A 17 6.30 -16.69 8.51
CA ALA A 17 5.93 -15.39 9.04
C ALA A 17 6.77 -15.03 10.27
N GLU A 18 6.92 -15.95 11.22
CA GLU A 18 7.73 -15.78 12.43
C GLU A 18 9.21 -15.51 12.08
N SER A 19 9.76 -16.25 11.13
CA SER A 19 11.13 -16.02 10.64
C SER A 19 11.30 -14.63 10.00
N ALA A 20 10.30 -14.15 9.25
CA ALA A 20 10.34 -12.81 8.67
C ALA A 20 10.23 -11.71 9.75
N VAL A 21 9.37 -11.90 10.74
CA VAL A 21 9.22 -11.01 11.90
C VAL A 21 10.53 -10.90 12.67
N GLU A 22 11.16 -12.04 12.99
CA GLU A 22 12.45 -12.07 13.68
C GLU A 22 13.52 -11.32 12.90
N ALA A 23 13.62 -11.56 11.58
CA ALA A 23 14.61 -10.89 10.73
C ALA A 23 14.40 -9.36 10.66
N ILE A 24 13.16 -8.89 10.56
CA ILE A 24 12.84 -7.46 10.54
C ILE A 24 13.16 -6.81 11.88
N ASN A 25 12.67 -7.38 12.98
CA ASN A 25 12.85 -6.82 14.32
C ASN A 25 14.32 -6.84 14.76
N ALA A 26 15.07 -7.91 14.43
CA ALA A 26 16.49 -7.97 14.71
C ALA A 26 17.29 -6.87 13.99
N ARG A 27 16.84 -6.45 12.81
CA ARG A 27 17.54 -5.46 11.98
C ARG A 27 17.11 -4.03 12.25
N PHE A 28 15.82 -3.79 12.45
CA PHE A 28 15.23 -2.45 12.50
C PHE A 28 14.53 -2.11 13.82
N GLY A 29 14.47 -3.04 14.78
CA GLY A 29 13.80 -2.81 16.06
C GLY A 29 14.34 -1.63 16.85
N SER A 30 15.66 -1.40 16.80
CA SER A 30 16.29 -0.22 17.44
C SER A 30 15.93 1.12 16.76
N ALA A 31 15.41 1.07 15.53
CA ALA A 31 14.94 2.23 14.76
C ALA A 31 13.42 2.46 14.92
N GLY A 32 12.76 1.74 15.85
CA GLY A 32 11.33 1.87 16.10
C GLY A 32 10.44 1.16 15.07
N VAL A 33 10.99 0.32 14.20
CA VAL A 33 10.20 -0.57 13.34
C VAL A 33 9.77 -1.78 14.17
N GLU A 34 8.48 -2.09 14.15
CA GLU A 34 7.92 -3.23 14.86
C GLU A 34 7.14 -4.11 13.90
N ALA A 35 7.58 -5.37 13.74
CA ALA A 35 6.89 -6.39 12.99
C ALA A 35 6.23 -7.41 13.92
N ILE A 36 5.03 -7.84 13.58
CA ILE A 36 4.30 -8.94 14.23
C ILE A 36 3.70 -9.87 13.18
N SER A 37 3.51 -11.13 13.54
CA SER A 37 2.74 -12.07 12.72
C SER A 37 1.31 -12.13 13.23
N THR A 38 0.32 -11.96 12.36
CA THR A 38 -1.10 -11.98 12.72
C THR A 38 -1.94 -12.67 11.65
N GLN A 39 -3.23 -12.88 11.90
CA GLN A 39 -4.16 -13.53 10.97
C GLN A 39 -5.35 -12.63 10.66
N HIS A 40 -5.88 -12.73 9.45
CA HIS A 40 -7.13 -12.04 9.11
C HIS A 40 -8.29 -12.55 9.98
N ALA A 41 -9.17 -11.63 10.38
CA ALA A 41 -10.33 -11.93 11.20
C ALA A 41 -11.36 -12.83 10.49
N SER A 42 -11.39 -12.78 9.15
CA SER A 42 -12.30 -13.54 8.30
C SER A 42 -11.56 -14.13 7.09
N GLY A 43 -12.22 -15.04 6.38
CA GLY A 43 -11.63 -15.72 5.22
C GLY A 43 -10.64 -16.82 5.59
N HIS A 44 -9.68 -17.08 4.69
CA HIS A 44 -8.65 -18.08 4.92
C HIS A 44 -7.66 -17.52 5.94
N LYS A 45 -7.61 -18.13 7.14
CA LYS A 45 -6.78 -17.71 8.28
C LYS A 45 -5.28 -17.97 8.05
N ARG A 46 -4.72 -17.42 6.99
CA ARG A 46 -3.28 -17.38 6.78
C ARG A 46 -2.67 -16.30 7.67
N THR A 47 -1.50 -16.63 8.19
CA THR A 47 -0.66 -15.69 8.92
C THR A 47 0.06 -14.80 7.91
N TYR A 48 0.02 -13.50 8.15
CA TYR A 48 0.76 -12.46 7.43
C TYR A 48 1.59 -11.64 8.42
N VAL A 49 2.49 -10.81 7.89
CA VAL A 49 3.36 -9.95 8.70
C VAL A 49 2.82 -8.52 8.67
N SER A 50 2.44 -7.98 9.81
CA SER A 50 2.04 -6.57 9.96
C SER A 50 3.20 -5.79 10.58
N ILE A 51 3.53 -4.64 10.02
CA ILE A 51 4.72 -3.86 10.35
C ILE A 51 4.32 -2.40 10.59
N THR A 52 4.60 -1.89 11.77
CA THR A 52 4.57 -0.45 12.05
C THR A 52 5.95 0.11 11.78
N CYS A 53 6.04 1.13 10.91
CA CYS A 53 7.32 1.71 10.53
C CYS A 53 7.28 3.24 10.63
N PRO A 54 8.24 3.88 11.33
CA PRO A 54 8.38 5.32 11.29
C PRO A 54 8.70 5.78 9.85
N PRO A 55 8.08 6.86 9.35
CA PRO A 55 8.29 7.34 7.97
C PRO A 55 9.77 7.57 7.60
N ALA A 56 10.59 8.02 8.56
CA ALA A 56 12.02 8.24 8.37
C ALA A 56 12.82 6.96 8.05
N HIS A 57 12.30 5.79 8.41
CA HIS A 57 12.94 4.49 8.18
C HIS A 57 12.28 3.69 7.05
N TRP A 58 11.19 4.19 6.49
CA TRP A 58 10.41 3.51 5.44
C TRP A 58 11.27 3.09 4.26
N LEU A 59 12.04 4.02 3.67
CA LEU A 59 12.84 3.72 2.49
C LEU A 59 13.95 2.68 2.75
N ALA A 60 14.51 2.67 3.97
CA ALA A 60 15.55 1.71 4.34
C ALA A 60 14.96 0.30 4.54
N LEU A 61 13.82 0.22 5.21
CA LEU A 61 13.05 -1.01 5.36
C LEU A 61 12.63 -1.55 3.99
N ALA A 62 12.08 -0.70 3.12
CA ALA A 62 11.63 -1.07 1.78
C ALA A 62 12.74 -1.69 0.92
N LYS A 63 13.93 -1.06 0.89
CA LYS A 63 15.09 -1.59 0.16
C LYS A 63 15.49 -2.98 0.70
N TRP A 64 15.59 -3.11 2.02
CA TRP A 64 15.94 -4.40 2.62
C TRP A 64 14.88 -5.46 2.33
N MET A 65 13.58 -5.15 2.46
CA MET A 65 12.50 -6.07 2.14
C MET A 65 12.60 -6.56 0.69
N ARG A 66 12.89 -5.67 -0.26
CA ARG A 66 13.00 -6.00 -1.68
C ARG A 66 14.23 -6.86 -2.01
N PHE A 67 15.40 -6.49 -1.50
CA PHE A 67 16.69 -7.04 -1.96
C PHE A 67 17.23 -8.15 -1.07
N ASP A 68 16.92 -8.13 0.22
CA ASP A 68 17.35 -9.14 1.19
C ASP A 68 16.17 -10.03 1.64
N GLY A 69 15.00 -9.44 1.86
CA GLY A 69 13.80 -10.12 2.36
C GLY A 69 13.01 -10.91 1.29
N GLY A 70 13.32 -10.68 0.01
CA GLY A 70 12.68 -11.33 -1.14
C GLY A 70 11.27 -10.84 -1.45
N VAL A 71 10.83 -9.72 -0.86
CA VAL A 71 9.51 -9.11 -1.10
C VAL A 71 9.49 -8.49 -2.50
N ASN A 72 9.03 -9.27 -3.47
CA ASN A 72 9.20 -8.99 -4.90
C ASN A 72 7.97 -8.35 -5.56
N HIS A 73 6.88 -8.16 -4.83
CA HIS A 73 5.66 -7.61 -5.37
C HIS A 73 5.05 -6.54 -4.46
N CYS A 74 4.67 -5.40 -5.04
CA CYS A 74 3.86 -4.39 -4.39
C CYS A 74 2.43 -4.54 -4.91
N SER A 75 1.51 -4.88 -4.00
CA SER A 75 0.10 -5.12 -4.34
C SER A 75 -0.68 -3.81 -4.36
N MET A 76 -0.50 -3.00 -3.31
CA MET A 76 -1.22 -1.74 -3.13
C MET A 76 -0.43 -0.81 -2.21
N ILE A 77 -0.55 0.49 -2.45
CA ILE A 77 -0.20 1.55 -1.49
C ILE A 77 -1.43 2.45 -1.41
N THR A 78 -1.90 2.72 -0.20
CA THR A 78 -3.09 3.53 0.05
C THR A 78 -2.86 4.51 1.19
N GLY A 79 -3.68 5.56 1.22
CA GLY A 79 -3.63 6.63 2.22
C GLY A 79 -4.95 6.78 2.96
N VAL A 80 -4.88 7.14 4.24
CA VAL A 80 -6.05 7.43 5.07
C VAL A 80 -5.86 8.77 5.77
N HIS A 81 -6.86 9.65 5.67
CA HIS A 81 -6.90 10.92 6.41
C HIS A 81 -7.64 10.73 7.76
N HIS A 82 -6.97 11.13 8.84
CA HIS A 82 -7.42 11.06 10.24
C HIS A 82 -7.46 12.46 10.89
N PRO A 83 -8.38 13.36 10.48
CA PRO A 83 -8.45 14.70 11.06
C PRO A 83 -8.71 14.71 12.58
N ASP A 84 -9.36 13.65 13.10
CA ASP A 84 -9.65 13.47 14.52
C ASP A 84 -8.55 12.70 15.29
N GLY A 85 -7.45 12.32 14.63
CA GLY A 85 -6.41 11.48 15.21
C GLY A 85 -5.42 12.20 16.13
N GLY A 86 -5.56 13.52 16.30
CA GLY A 86 -4.66 14.35 17.11
C GLY A 86 -3.37 14.75 16.36
N PRO A 87 -2.43 15.41 17.04
CA PRO A 87 -1.26 16.01 16.40
C PRO A 87 -0.33 14.99 15.74
N ASP A 88 -0.28 13.77 16.24
CA ASP A 88 0.68 12.73 15.80
C ASP A 88 0.08 11.72 14.82
N LYS A 89 -1.23 11.72 14.58
CA LYS A 89 -1.93 10.79 13.67
C LYS A 89 -2.91 11.55 12.78
N GLY A 90 -2.37 12.42 11.93
CA GLY A 90 -3.16 13.10 10.92
C GLY A 90 -3.39 12.26 9.67
N TRP A 91 -2.40 11.46 9.30
CA TRP A 91 -2.46 10.65 8.10
C TRP A 91 -1.86 9.27 8.34
N GLU A 92 -2.23 8.31 7.51
CA GLU A 92 -1.67 6.97 7.52
C GLU A 92 -1.42 6.51 6.08
N VAL A 93 -0.25 5.95 5.81
CA VAL A 93 0.04 5.26 4.55
C VAL A 93 0.17 3.77 4.84
N ILE A 94 -0.53 2.95 4.08
CA ILE A 94 -0.52 1.50 4.23
C ILE A 94 -0.03 0.89 2.92
N ALA A 95 1.07 0.14 2.98
CA ALA A 95 1.61 -0.60 1.85
C ALA A 95 1.37 -2.11 2.04
N HIS A 96 0.64 -2.71 1.11
CA HIS A 96 0.47 -4.15 1.02
C HIS A 96 1.49 -4.72 0.02
N LEU A 97 2.41 -5.54 0.52
CA LEU A 97 3.48 -6.14 -0.25
C LEU A 97 3.41 -7.66 -0.15
N MET A 98 4.02 -8.35 -1.11
CA MET A 98 4.06 -9.80 -1.14
C MET A 98 5.45 -10.30 -1.49
N ARG A 99 5.85 -11.38 -0.82
CA ARG A 99 6.90 -12.29 -1.28
C ARG A 99 6.24 -13.47 -1.95
N MET A 100 6.57 -13.71 -3.21
CA MET A 100 6.12 -14.87 -3.98
C MET A 100 7.33 -15.65 -4.50
N PRO A 101 7.28 -16.99 -4.61
CA PRO A 101 8.35 -17.80 -5.19
C PRO A 101 8.43 -17.68 -6.73
N VAL A 102 8.10 -16.51 -7.27
CA VAL A 102 8.16 -16.22 -8.70
C VAL A 102 9.59 -15.81 -9.04
N VAL A 103 10.20 -16.56 -9.94
CA VAL A 103 11.55 -16.34 -10.45
C VAL A 103 11.56 -16.41 -11.97
N ASP A 104 12.52 -15.72 -12.59
CA ASP A 104 12.73 -15.78 -14.03
C ASP A 104 13.01 -17.21 -14.47
N GLN A 105 12.21 -17.68 -15.43
CA GLN A 105 12.32 -19.04 -15.94
C GLN A 105 13.53 -19.16 -16.86
N LYS A 106 14.33 -20.20 -16.66
CA LYS A 106 15.41 -20.51 -17.60
C LYS A 106 14.80 -21.00 -18.93
N PRO A 107 15.35 -20.61 -20.08
CA PRO A 107 14.88 -21.09 -21.38
C PRO A 107 14.78 -22.62 -21.40
N GLY A 108 13.63 -23.13 -21.88
CA GLY A 108 13.36 -24.58 -21.96
C GLY A 108 13.07 -25.26 -20.62
N LYS A 109 12.93 -24.52 -19.51
CA LYS A 109 12.48 -25.06 -18.22
C LYS A 109 11.11 -24.52 -17.86
N ALA A 110 10.30 -25.37 -17.22
CA ALA A 110 9.09 -24.97 -16.53
C ALA A 110 9.29 -25.29 -15.04
N LEU A 111 9.42 -24.26 -14.21
CA LEU A 111 9.39 -24.41 -12.77
C LEU A 111 7.96 -24.69 -12.34
N VAL A 112 7.77 -25.78 -11.60
CA VAL A 112 6.49 -26.13 -11.00
C VAL A 112 6.72 -26.29 -9.50
N HIS A 113 5.98 -25.53 -8.71
CA HIS A 113 6.06 -25.59 -7.25
C HIS A 113 5.08 -26.64 -6.70
N ASP A 114 5.58 -27.55 -5.89
CA ASP A 114 4.76 -28.38 -5.01
C ASP A 114 4.47 -27.59 -3.73
N ALA A 115 3.25 -27.05 -3.63
CA ALA A 115 2.86 -26.15 -2.56
C ALA A 115 2.98 -26.79 -1.17
N ALA A 116 2.83 -28.11 -1.07
CA ALA A 116 2.97 -28.84 0.18
C ALA A 116 4.42 -28.96 0.67
N LYS A 117 5.40 -28.69 -0.21
CA LYS A 117 6.84 -28.78 0.09
C LYS A 117 7.52 -27.42 0.26
N LEU A 118 6.80 -26.32 0.04
CA LEU A 118 7.36 -24.97 0.24
C LEU A 118 7.70 -24.75 1.71
N SER A 119 8.87 -24.15 1.96
CA SER A 119 9.33 -23.80 3.30
C SER A 119 10.21 -22.55 3.26
N GLY A 120 10.42 -21.91 4.41
CA GLY A 120 11.22 -20.69 4.52
C GLY A 120 10.73 -19.57 3.58
N ASN A 121 11.66 -18.96 2.84
CA ASN A 121 11.36 -17.84 1.96
C ASN A 121 10.60 -18.23 0.68
N ASP A 122 10.53 -19.51 0.33
CA ASP A 122 9.74 -19.98 -0.81
C ASP A 122 8.24 -20.03 -0.49
N VAL A 123 7.86 -19.92 0.78
CA VAL A 123 6.46 -19.78 1.18
C VAL A 123 5.98 -18.37 0.83
N PRO A 124 4.92 -18.22 0.02
CA PRO A 124 4.25 -16.95 -0.20
C PRO A 124 3.91 -16.26 1.12
N MET A 125 4.26 -14.99 1.23
CA MET A 125 4.04 -14.20 2.44
C MET A 125 3.50 -12.82 2.09
N GLU A 126 2.44 -12.42 2.79
CA GLU A 126 1.87 -11.09 2.72
C GLU A 126 2.48 -10.22 3.83
N TYR A 127 2.73 -8.97 3.48
CA TYR A 127 3.25 -7.95 4.37
C TYR A 127 2.33 -6.73 4.31
N GLU A 128 2.00 -6.18 5.46
CA GLU A 128 1.32 -4.92 5.61
C GLU A 128 2.28 -3.97 6.34
N VAL A 129 2.60 -2.83 5.74
CA VAL A 129 3.43 -1.81 6.37
C VAL A 129 2.61 -0.56 6.58
N MET A 130 2.50 -0.12 7.83
CA MET A 130 1.76 1.07 8.24
C MET A 130 2.73 2.18 8.64
N LEU A 131 2.55 3.35 8.04
CA LEU A 131 3.29 4.58 8.34
C LEU A 131 2.30 5.60 8.88
N THR A 132 2.43 5.96 10.16
CA THR A 132 1.65 7.05 10.76
C THR A 132 2.37 8.38 10.57
N LEU A 133 1.63 9.40 10.14
CA LEU A 133 2.12 10.75 9.88
C LEU A 133 1.38 11.77 10.77
N PRO A 134 2.07 12.84 11.21
CA PRO A 134 1.46 13.89 12.03
C PRO A 134 0.41 14.68 11.25
N GLN A 135 -0.41 15.44 11.97
CA GLN A 135 -1.34 16.39 11.36
C GLN A 135 -0.56 17.53 10.70
N THR A 136 -0.77 17.70 9.40
CA THR A 136 -0.11 18.71 8.55
C THR A 136 -0.93 18.92 7.29
N ASP A 137 -0.78 20.09 6.67
CA ASP A 137 -1.38 20.42 5.36
C ASP A 137 -0.58 19.82 4.19
N ASP A 138 0.67 19.39 4.43
CA ASP A 138 1.56 18.80 3.43
C ASP A 138 2.12 17.45 3.91
N PRO A 139 1.30 16.38 3.93
CA PRO A 139 1.75 15.05 4.32
C PRO A 139 2.67 14.46 3.25
N VAL A 140 3.85 13.99 3.66
CA VAL A 140 4.87 13.46 2.75
C VAL A 140 5.50 12.18 3.27
N VAL A 141 5.77 11.24 2.36
CA VAL A 141 6.56 10.03 2.60
C VAL A 141 7.53 9.77 1.43
N PRO A 142 8.66 9.07 1.65
CA PRO A 142 9.52 8.65 0.54
C PRO A 142 8.80 7.69 -0.41
N SER A 143 8.92 7.94 -1.72
CA SER A 143 8.45 7.03 -2.78
C SER A 143 9.25 5.73 -2.79
N VAL A 144 8.57 4.64 -3.13
CA VAL A 144 9.18 3.33 -3.38
C VAL A 144 9.00 2.87 -4.83
N GLN A 145 8.59 3.76 -5.74
CA GLN A 145 8.47 3.54 -7.19
C GLN A 145 9.72 2.89 -7.80
N SER A 146 10.91 3.35 -7.41
CA SER A 146 12.19 2.81 -7.90
C SER A 146 12.54 1.42 -7.34
N ILE A 147 11.86 0.98 -6.27
CA ILE A 147 12.07 -0.33 -5.62
C ILE A 147 11.07 -1.35 -6.19
N TRP A 148 9.81 -0.95 -6.30
CA TRP A 148 8.74 -1.73 -6.93
C TRP A 148 8.05 -0.89 -8.00
N VAL A 149 8.21 -1.28 -9.26
CA VAL A 149 7.58 -0.59 -10.40
C VAL A 149 6.05 -0.49 -10.24
N GLY A 150 5.42 -1.48 -9.60
CA GLY A 150 3.98 -1.48 -9.31
C GLY A 150 3.52 -0.38 -8.34
N ALA A 151 4.43 0.26 -7.61
CA ALA A 151 4.10 1.38 -6.73
C ALA A 151 3.75 2.66 -7.52
N ASP A 152 4.18 2.80 -8.78
CA ASP A 152 3.96 4.02 -9.58
C ASP A 152 2.50 4.51 -9.57
N TRP A 153 1.58 3.65 -9.98
CA TRP A 153 0.15 3.96 -10.06
C TRP A 153 -0.50 4.09 -8.69
N ASN A 154 -0.11 3.25 -7.72
CA ASN A 154 -0.66 3.29 -6.37
C ASN A 154 -0.31 4.61 -5.64
N GLU A 155 0.94 5.06 -5.78
CA GLU A 155 1.41 6.33 -5.21
C GLU A 155 0.72 7.52 -5.89
N LYS A 156 0.56 7.48 -7.24
CA LYS A 156 -0.22 8.49 -7.98
C LYS A 156 -1.68 8.55 -7.56
N GLU A 157 -2.34 7.40 -7.41
CA GLU A 157 -3.73 7.31 -6.96
C GLU A 157 -3.89 7.86 -5.54
N THR A 158 -2.99 7.47 -4.62
CA THR A 158 -3.00 7.94 -3.23
C THR A 158 -2.79 9.45 -3.17
N TRP A 159 -1.84 9.98 -3.94
CA TRP A 159 -1.64 11.41 -4.06
C TRP A 159 -2.87 12.12 -4.64
N ASP A 160 -3.42 11.63 -5.76
CA ASP A 160 -4.52 12.30 -6.46
C ASP A 160 -5.79 12.34 -5.61
N LEU A 161 -6.12 11.24 -4.94
CA LEU A 161 -7.36 11.10 -4.17
C LEU A 161 -7.25 11.58 -2.72
N VAL A 162 -6.13 11.35 -2.03
CA VAL A 162 -5.96 11.61 -0.59
C VAL A 162 -5.06 12.82 -0.32
N GLY A 163 -4.12 13.13 -1.22
CA GLY A 163 -3.23 14.29 -1.10
C GLY A 163 -1.93 14.01 -0.35
N ILE A 164 -1.54 12.75 -0.18
CA ILE A 164 -0.23 12.38 0.39
C ILE A 164 0.84 12.45 -0.70
N ASN A 165 1.87 13.25 -0.49
CA ASN A 165 2.99 13.41 -1.39
C ASN A 165 4.01 12.28 -1.24
N PHE A 166 4.55 11.81 -2.36
CA PHE A 166 5.59 10.77 -2.42
C PHE A 166 6.91 11.36 -2.92
N GLU A 167 7.81 11.67 -2.00
CA GLU A 167 9.10 12.31 -2.32
C GLU A 167 9.99 11.38 -3.15
N GLY A 168 10.51 11.89 -4.27
CA GLY A 168 11.36 11.12 -5.20
C GLY A 168 10.60 10.27 -6.22
N HIS A 169 9.26 10.37 -6.27
CA HIS A 169 8.46 9.77 -7.34
C HIS A 169 8.71 10.49 -8.67
N GLU A 170 9.00 9.74 -9.73
CA GLU A 170 9.17 10.26 -11.09
C GLU A 170 7.83 10.31 -11.83
N TYR A 171 7.53 11.45 -12.45
CA TYR A 171 6.30 11.69 -13.24
C TYR A 171 4.99 11.65 -12.43
N MET A 172 5.00 12.17 -11.21
CA MET A 172 3.78 12.40 -10.42
C MET A 172 2.81 13.33 -11.17
N MET A 173 1.57 12.88 -11.36
CA MET A 173 0.51 13.62 -12.06
C MET A 173 -0.86 13.06 -11.69
N ARG A 174 -1.93 13.84 -11.96
CA ARG A 174 -3.32 13.38 -11.73
C ARG A 174 -3.64 12.25 -12.69
N VAL A 175 -4.29 11.21 -12.18
CA VAL A 175 -4.58 9.97 -12.89
C VAL A 175 -6.07 9.60 -12.86
N LEU A 176 -6.80 10.05 -11.84
CA LEU A 176 -8.22 9.74 -11.63
C LEU A 176 -9.08 11.01 -11.65
N ASN A 177 -8.62 12.10 -11.03
CA ASN A 177 -9.35 13.36 -11.07
C ASN A 177 -9.13 14.11 -12.39
N PRO A 178 -10.10 14.93 -12.84
CA PRO A 178 -9.92 15.84 -13.96
C PRO A 178 -8.68 16.74 -13.80
N HIS A 179 -7.99 17.04 -14.90
CA HIS A 179 -6.75 17.83 -14.86
C HIS A 179 -6.96 19.30 -14.48
N ASP A 180 -8.17 19.81 -14.67
CA ASP A 180 -8.64 21.14 -14.27
C ASP A 180 -9.24 21.17 -12.86
N SER A 181 -9.19 20.05 -12.11
CA SER A 181 -9.56 20.04 -10.69
C SER A 181 -8.79 21.12 -9.93
N PRO A 182 -9.43 21.81 -8.98
CA PRO A 182 -8.76 22.83 -8.18
C PRO A 182 -7.46 22.32 -7.54
N GLN A 183 -6.50 23.22 -7.38
CA GLN A 183 -5.27 22.91 -6.67
C GLN A 183 -5.60 22.51 -5.22
N GLY A 184 -4.99 21.42 -4.74
CA GLY A 184 -5.24 20.88 -3.39
C GLY A 184 -6.58 20.13 -3.25
N PHE A 185 -7.34 19.97 -4.34
CA PHE A 185 -8.53 19.13 -4.32
C PHE A 185 -8.14 17.65 -4.29
N HIS A 186 -8.55 16.98 -3.21
CA HIS A 186 -8.31 15.56 -2.92
C HIS A 186 -9.59 14.96 -2.29
N PRO A 187 -10.46 14.34 -3.10
CA PRO A 187 -11.84 14.03 -2.72
C PRO A 187 -12.00 13.07 -1.53
N LEU A 188 -10.97 12.26 -1.21
CA LEU A 188 -11.01 11.32 -0.09
C LEU A 188 -10.52 11.92 1.24
N GLN A 189 -10.08 13.18 1.25
CA GLN A 189 -9.84 13.86 2.52
C GLN A 189 -11.17 14.11 3.24
N LYS A 190 -11.29 13.63 4.47
CA LYS A 190 -12.51 13.70 5.29
C LYS A 190 -13.07 15.11 5.56
N GLN A 191 -12.31 16.17 5.29
CA GLN A 191 -12.78 17.55 5.36
C GLN A 191 -13.70 17.95 4.19
N HIS A 192 -13.61 17.24 3.05
CA HIS A 192 -14.46 17.51 1.90
C HIS A 192 -15.90 17.04 2.17
N GLN A 193 -16.85 17.95 1.96
CA GLN A 193 -18.25 17.66 2.13
C GLN A 193 -18.82 17.01 0.87
N LEU A 194 -19.38 15.80 1.01
CA LEU A 194 -20.11 15.14 -0.07
C LEU A 194 -21.49 15.80 -0.30
N ARG A 195 -22.01 15.67 -1.52
CA ARG A 195 -23.31 16.23 -1.95
C ARG A 195 -24.47 15.98 -0.99
N TYR A 196 -24.51 14.80 -0.39
CA TYR A 196 -25.58 14.38 0.52
C TYR A 196 -25.51 15.01 1.92
N HIS A 197 -24.48 15.82 2.22
CA HIS A 197 -24.34 16.59 3.46
C HIS A 197 -24.78 18.06 3.33
N GLY A 198 -25.62 18.38 2.34
CA GLY A 198 -26.09 19.75 2.09
C GLY A 198 -25.07 20.64 1.37
N HIS A 199 -23.97 20.06 0.89
CA HIS A 199 -22.95 20.73 0.10
C HIS A 199 -23.23 20.51 -1.39
N ASN A 200 -23.86 21.49 -2.04
CA ASN A 200 -24.24 21.36 -3.45
C ASN A 200 -23.23 22.00 -4.43
N GLU A 201 -22.07 22.46 -3.95
CA GLU A 201 -21.12 23.18 -4.78
C GLU A 201 -20.50 22.25 -5.83
N MET A 202 -20.75 22.57 -7.11
CA MET A 202 -20.14 21.88 -8.25
C MET A 202 -18.87 22.61 -8.71
N TYR A 203 -17.83 21.84 -9.02
CA TYR A 203 -16.75 22.28 -9.90
C TYR A 203 -17.13 21.97 -11.35
N ASP A 204 -16.56 22.72 -12.30
CA ASP A 204 -16.84 22.52 -13.72
C ASP A 204 -16.56 21.07 -14.13
N ASP A 205 -17.53 20.39 -14.76
CA ASP A 205 -17.36 19.01 -15.20
C ASP A 205 -16.53 18.96 -16.49
N ALA A 206 -15.22 18.75 -16.34
CA ALA A 206 -14.32 18.60 -17.49
C ALA A 206 -14.69 17.44 -18.44
N GLN A 207 -15.53 16.51 -17.98
CA GLN A 207 -15.93 15.31 -18.71
C GLN A 207 -17.02 15.56 -19.76
N GLY A 208 -17.53 16.79 -19.88
CA GLY A 208 -18.41 17.20 -20.98
C GLY A 208 -19.81 16.57 -20.95
N PHE A 209 -20.26 16.09 -19.79
CA PHE A 209 -21.64 15.66 -19.62
C PHE A 209 -22.46 16.88 -19.29
N MET A 210 -23.15 17.44 -20.28
CA MET A 210 -24.07 18.56 -20.12
C MET A 210 -24.84 18.44 -18.79
N ARG A 211 -24.58 19.40 -17.88
CA ARG A 211 -25.10 19.34 -16.51
C ARG A 211 -26.62 19.30 -16.52
N LEU A 212 -27.18 18.62 -15.52
CA LEU A 212 -28.62 18.67 -15.32
C LEU A 212 -29.05 20.12 -15.05
N PRO A 213 -30.16 20.61 -15.60
CA PRO A 213 -30.61 21.99 -15.42
C PRO A 213 -30.75 22.43 -13.95
N VAL A 214 -31.00 21.48 -13.05
CA VAL A 214 -31.13 21.72 -11.60
C VAL A 214 -29.81 22.03 -10.90
N ASP A 215 -28.68 21.77 -11.56
CA ASP A 215 -27.34 21.86 -10.97
C ASP A 215 -26.56 23.10 -11.45
N VAL A 216 -27.14 23.93 -12.33
CA VAL A 216 -26.48 25.09 -12.96
C VAL A 216 -26.20 26.23 -11.97
N ASP A 217 -27.13 26.51 -11.04
CA ASP A 217 -27.02 27.62 -10.08
C ASP A 217 -26.20 27.26 -8.81
N LEU A 218 -25.67 26.04 -8.75
CA LEU A 218 -24.97 25.49 -7.60
C LEU A 218 -23.45 25.43 -7.83
N VAL A 219 -22.96 26.09 -8.89
CA VAL A 219 -21.54 26.16 -9.27
C VAL A 219 -20.93 27.42 -8.65
N LYS A 220 -19.73 27.30 -8.07
CA LYS A 220 -18.97 28.46 -7.58
C LYS A 220 -17.91 28.92 -8.57
#